data_AF-A0AAN7XF92-F1
#
_entry.id   AF-A0AAN7XF92-F1
#
_cell.length_a   1.000
_cell.length_b   1.000
_cell.length_c   1.000
_cell.angle_alpha   90.00
_cell.angle_beta   90.00
_cell.angle_gamma   90.00
#
_symmetry.space_group_name_H-M   'P 1'
#
loop_
_entity.id
_entity.type
_entity.pdbx_description
1 polymer ?
#
loop_
_entity_poly.entity_id
_entity_poly.type
_entity_poly.pdbx_seq_one_letter_code
_entity_poly.pdbx_strand_id
1 'polypeptide(L)'
;MKLFPAHPILWSSLLVLFALQIEAEVNISDVCEDKRASDEIDVQTTSVQLHYVEMDQLYNKFHCLLYPTNILNCSWSFNTLHQDTQLFVNISICDGDKSVQSADLSSEEKVGSRSLALPDDKLSLLILHFNVTLHDKWTFYTSKYDLNMLEVLSPPPNISASIKDGGLLVTWDLPQSRVDIHSSCFEYQLDISEQPCVWGYGCQLFNNETRKEFTEQRSYRETNVDLSSNYRVRMRTRKSNICVNYLEWSEWSHAVTVEKSTYKFNNLVIVSISLGIPMILLAVLLLLRHQRLSKVLFPPIPRPPQKYQHFLEKNDTFNFVHPNQSAEPAEEITEVEDMEQKPG
;
A
#
# COMPACT_ATOMS: atom_id res chain seq x y z
N MET A 1 22.31 -77.08 -72.05
CA MET A 1 23.30 -76.27 -71.29
C MET A 1 23.12 -74.82 -71.68
N LYS A 2 22.99 -73.94 -70.67
CA LYS A 2 23.13 -72.46 -70.69
C LYS A 2 21.98 -71.69 -71.39
N LEU A 3 20.99 -71.23 -70.63
CA LEU A 3 20.93 -70.02 -69.79
C LEU A 3 20.50 -68.78 -70.59
N PHE A 4 19.29 -68.29 -70.30
CA PHE A 4 18.76 -66.99 -70.68
C PHE A 4 19.61 -65.85 -70.09
N PRO A 5 19.73 -64.69 -70.76
CA PRO A 5 19.98 -63.43 -70.09
C PRO A 5 18.66 -62.66 -69.95
N ALA A 6 18.15 -62.62 -68.72
CA ALA A 6 17.19 -61.62 -68.27
C ALA A 6 17.92 -60.27 -68.14
N HIS A 7 17.31 -59.20 -68.65
CA HIS A 7 17.76 -57.83 -68.42
C HIS A 7 17.58 -57.43 -66.95
N PRO A 8 18.58 -56.83 -66.29
CA PRO A 8 18.36 -56.03 -65.10
C PRO A 8 18.23 -54.56 -65.51
N ILE A 9 16.99 -54.07 -65.59
CA ILE A 9 16.66 -52.66 -65.42
C ILE A 9 16.18 -52.51 -63.97
N LEU A 10 16.49 -51.37 -63.38
CA LEU A 10 16.30 -50.96 -61.98
C LEU A 10 17.41 -51.46 -61.06
N TRP A 11 18.26 -50.53 -60.61
CA TRP A 11 18.86 -50.44 -59.26
C TRP A 11 19.84 -49.25 -59.23
N SER A 12 19.32 -48.03 -59.42
CA SER A 12 20.13 -46.82 -59.15
C SER A 12 19.33 -45.65 -58.57
N SER A 13 18.09 -45.86 -58.12
CA SER A 13 17.23 -44.79 -57.60
C SER A 13 16.99 -44.84 -56.08
N LEU A 14 17.70 -45.70 -55.34
CA LEU A 14 17.44 -45.95 -53.92
C LEU A 14 18.56 -45.52 -52.97
N LEU A 15 19.46 -44.64 -53.41
CA LEU A 15 20.51 -44.04 -52.56
C LEU A 15 20.42 -42.51 -52.42
N VAL A 16 19.31 -41.89 -52.86
CA VAL A 16 19.12 -40.43 -52.74
C VAL A 16 17.88 -40.05 -51.89
N LEU A 17 17.16 -41.04 -51.35
CA LEU A 17 15.97 -40.80 -50.50
C LEU A 17 16.18 -41.10 -49.01
N PHE A 18 17.41 -41.42 -48.59
CA PHE A 18 17.74 -41.71 -47.19
C PHE A 18 18.64 -40.66 -46.52
N ALA A 19 18.86 -39.51 -47.16
CA ALA A 19 19.77 -38.46 -46.67
C ALA A 19 19.09 -37.12 -46.35
N LEU A 20 17.76 -37.06 -46.28
CA LEU A 20 17.01 -35.83 -45.98
C LEU A 20 15.92 -35.98 -44.90
N GLN A 21 15.97 -37.05 -44.12
CA GLN A 21 15.37 -37.08 -42.78
C GLN A 21 16.48 -36.93 -41.75
N ILE A 22 17.10 -35.76 -41.74
CA ILE A 22 17.51 -35.17 -40.46
C ILE A 22 16.31 -34.32 -40.05
N GLU A 23 15.21 -34.98 -39.73
CA GLU A 23 14.41 -34.48 -38.62
C GLU A 23 15.38 -34.58 -37.45
N ALA A 24 15.89 -33.43 -37.02
CA ALA A 24 16.26 -33.26 -35.63
C ALA A 24 14.97 -33.41 -34.83
N GLU A 25 14.45 -34.63 -34.77
CA GLU A 25 13.63 -35.14 -33.69
C GLU A 25 14.59 -35.14 -32.50
N VAL A 26 14.82 -33.94 -31.95
CA VAL A 26 15.27 -33.81 -30.58
C VAL A 26 14.22 -34.61 -29.83
N ASN A 27 14.63 -35.78 -29.36
CA ASN A 27 13.80 -36.65 -28.56
C ASN A 27 13.40 -35.84 -27.33
N ILE A 28 12.22 -35.20 -27.36
CA ILE A 28 11.62 -34.40 -26.28
C ILE A 28 11.29 -35.31 -25.05
N SER A 29 11.72 -36.56 -25.09
CA SER A 29 11.48 -37.55 -24.05
C SER A 29 12.22 -37.29 -22.73
N ASP A 30 13.11 -36.28 -22.63
CA ASP A 30 13.88 -36.00 -21.40
C ASP A 30 14.09 -34.52 -21.07
N VAL A 31 13.10 -33.66 -21.35
CA VAL A 31 13.19 -32.22 -21.05
C VAL A 31 13.51 -31.94 -19.58
N CYS A 32 13.06 -32.79 -18.66
CA CYS A 32 13.18 -32.59 -17.22
C CYS A 32 14.42 -33.24 -16.56
N GLU A 33 15.22 -34.03 -17.29
CA GLU A 33 16.43 -34.70 -16.74
C GLU A 33 17.67 -33.79 -16.68
N ASP A 34 17.63 -32.57 -17.26
CA ASP A 34 18.79 -31.69 -17.31
C ASP A 34 19.05 -30.97 -15.96
N LYS A 35 20.03 -31.49 -15.20
CA LYS A 35 20.41 -31.12 -13.82
C LYS A 35 21.09 -29.75 -13.62
N ARG A 36 21.06 -28.86 -14.61
CA ARG A 36 21.70 -27.52 -14.51
C ARG A 36 20.87 -26.51 -13.70
N ALA A 37 21.55 -25.48 -13.18
CA ALA A 37 21.00 -24.52 -12.22
C ALA A 37 19.84 -23.68 -12.77
N SER A 38 18.93 -23.24 -11.89
CA SER A 38 17.88 -22.26 -12.22
C SER A 38 18.50 -20.90 -12.58
N ASP A 39 17.85 -20.15 -13.47
CA ASP A 39 18.25 -18.84 -14.02
C ASP A 39 19.37 -18.85 -15.08
N GLU A 40 19.77 -20.02 -15.60
CA GLU A 40 20.75 -20.12 -16.68
C GLU A 40 20.05 -20.23 -18.05
N ILE A 41 20.53 -19.45 -19.04
CA ILE A 41 20.12 -19.58 -20.45
C ILE A 41 21.20 -20.32 -21.21
N ASP A 42 20.85 -21.46 -21.83
CA ASP A 42 21.74 -22.21 -22.72
C ASP A 42 21.45 -21.86 -24.18
N VAL A 43 22.51 -21.73 -24.99
CA VAL A 43 22.42 -21.40 -26.42
C VAL A 43 23.21 -22.44 -27.21
N GLN A 44 22.50 -23.22 -28.02
CA GLN A 44 23.11 -24.16 -28.96
C GLN A 44 22.89 -23.67 -30.39
N THR A 45 23.95 -23.61 -31.20
CA THR A 45 23.88 -23.16 -32.59
C THR A 45 24.74 -24.03 -33.50
N THR A 46 24.36 -24.12 -34.77
CA THR A 46 25.07 -24.90 -35.80
C THR A 46 26.34 -24.21 -36.32
N SER A 47 26.54 -22.91 -36.07
CA SER A 47 27.75 -22.19 -36.49
C SER A 47 28.78 -22.06 -35.36
N VAL A 48 30.01 -22.51 -35.58
CA VAL A 48 31.16 -22.43 -34.65
C VAL A 48 31.55 -20.98 -34.26
N GLN A 49 30.90 -19.98 -34.85
CA GLN A 49 31.00 -18.61 -34.34
C GLN A 49 30.10 -18.49 -33.10
N LEU A 50 30.71 -18.64 -31.92
CA LEU A 50 30.20 -18.13 -30.64
C LEU A 50 29.95 -16.63 -30.80
N HIS A 51 28.80 -16.27 -31.38
CA HIS A 51 28.25 -14.96 -31.16
C HIS A 51 27.75 -15.03 -29.72
N TYR A 52 28.54 -14.51 -28.79
CA TYR A 52 28.06 -14.05 -27.50
C TYR A 52 26.94 -13.05 -27.80
N VAL A 53 25.73 -13.56 -28.06
CA VAL A 53 24.52 -12.80 -27.82
C VAL A 53 24.59 -12.54 -26.33
N GLU A 54 24.93 -11.30 -25.99
CA GLU A 54 25.04 -10.82 -24.64
C GLU A 54 23.79 -11.30 -23.88
N MET A 55 23.97 -12.13 -22.84
CA MET A 55 22.88 -12.77 -22.10
C MET A 55 21.79 -11.77 -21.65
N ASP A 56 22.19 -10.52 -21.44
CA ASP A 56 21.33 -9.38 -21.09
C ASP A 56 20.32 -9.00 -22.20
N GLN A 57 20.66 -9.24 -23.47
CA GLN A 57 19.74 -9.02 -24.61
C GLN A 57 18.68 -10.11 -24.77
N LEU A 58 18.87 -11.29 -24.18
CA LEU A 58 17.91 -12.40 -24.26
C LEU A 58 16.92 -12.38 -23.10
N TYR A 59 17.35 -11.95 -21.91
CA TYR A 59 16.48 -11.73 -20.74
C TYR A 59 15.35 -10.72 -21.03
N ASN A 60 15.61 -9.74 -21.91
CA ASN A 60 14.62 -8.75 -22.34
C ASN A 60 13.71 -9.24 -23.49
N LYS A 61 13.98 -10.41 -24.09
CA LYS A 61 13.21 -10.93 -25.24
C LYS A 61 12.10 -11.87 -24.84
N PHE A 62 12.10 -12.41 -23.62
CA PHE A 62 11.01 -13.24 -23.13
C PHE A 62 10.89 -13.11 -21.62
N HIS A 63 9.68 -13.25 -21.10
CA HIS A 63 9.42 -13.24 -19.67
C HIS A 63 8.20 -14.09 -19.34
N CYS A 64 8.17 -14.65 -18.14
CA CYS A 64 7.04 -15.45 -17.64
C CYS A 64 6.58 -14.93 -16.29
N LEU A 65 5.27 -14.96 -16.08
CA LEU A 65 4.58 -14.48 -14.89
C LEU A 65 3.64 -15.56 -14.39
N LEU A 66 3.76 -15.94 -13.12
CA LEU A 66 2.82 -16.84 -12.46
C LEU A 66 1.85 -16.03 -11.60
N TYR A 67 0.61 -15.92 -12.04
CA TYR A 67 -0.41 -15.15 -11.33
C TYR A 67 -1.02 -15.92 -10.16
N PRO A 68 -1.65 -15.22 -9.19
CA PRO A 68 -2.36 -15.83 -8.07
C PRO A 68 -3.49 -16.78 -8.47
N THR A 69 -4.00 -16.69 -9.70
CA THR A 69 -5.02 -17.58 -10.28
C THR A 69 -4.46 -18.92 -10.77
N ASN A 70 -3.21 -19.26 -10.46
CA ASN A 70 -2.49 -20.43 -10.98
C ASN A 70 -2.37 -20.44 -12.51
N ILE A 71 -2.35 -19.25 -13.13
CA ILE A 71 -2.13 -19.08 -14.55
C ILE A 71 -0.69 -18.60 -14.77
N LEU A 72 0.11 -19.43 -15.44
CA LEU A 72 1.41 -19.05 -15.95
C LEU A 72 1.22 -18.37 -17.31
N ASN A 73 1.71 -17.14 -17.45
CA ASN A 73 1.69 -16.40 -18.70
C ASN A 73 3.13 -16.10 -19.14
N CYS A 74 3.53 -16.66 -20.27
CA CYS A 74 4.83 -16.42 -20.88
C CYS A 74 4.65 -15.60 -22.15
N SER A 75 5.44 -14.55 -22.31
CA SER A 75 5.46 -13.75 -23.53
C SER A 75 6.87 -13.57 -24.06
N TRP A 76 6.96 -13.34 -25.36
CA TRP A 76 8.23 -13.17 -26.06
C TRP A 76 8.12 -12.13 -27.16
N SER A 77 9.26 -11.53 -27.48
CA SER A 77 9.43 -10.48 -28.47
C SER A 77 10.79 -10.60 -29.15
N PHE A 78 10.80 -11.30 -30.29
CA PHE A 78 11.96 -11.48 -31.16
C PHE A 78 11.91 -10.57 -32.40
N ASN A 79 11.60 -9.29 -32.20
CA ASN A 79 11.47 -8.28 -33.26
C ASN A 79 12.71 -8.09 -34.14
N THR A 80 13.88 -8.48 -33.63
CA THR A 80 15.17 -8.36 -34.31
C THR A 80 15.46 -9.50 -35.28
N LEU A 81 14.62 -10.54 -35.34
CA LEU A 81 14.82 -11.68 -36.24
C LEU A 81 14.39 -11.37 -37.68
N HIS A 82 15.17 -11.86 -38.64
CA HIS A 82 14.97 -11.67 -40.08
C HIS A 82 13.59 -12.16 -40.53
N GLN A 83 12.99 -11.55 -41.56
CA GLN A 83 11.59 -11.78 -41.92
C GLN A 83 11.26 -13.25 -42.20
N ASP A 84 12.20 -14.01 -42.76
CA ASP A 84 12.09 -15.44 -43.10
C ASP A 84 12.41 -16.40 -41.94
N THR A 85 12.69 -15.88 -40.75
CA THR A 85 12.96 -16.70 -39.57
C THR A 85 11.67 -17.30 -39.02
N GLN A 86 11.66 -18.62 -38.84
CA GLN A 86 10.60 -19.33 -38.13
C GLN A 86 10.98 -19.50 -36.66
N LEU A 87 10.00 -19.29 -35.78
CA LEU A 87 10.12 -19.45 -34.35
C LEU A 87 9.21 -20.60 -33.91
N PHE A 88 9.77 -21.51 -33.13
CA PHE A 88 9.03 -22.57 -32.46
C PHE A 88 9.23 -22.44 -30.96
N VAL A 89 8.14 -22.54 -30.21
CA VAL A 89 8.16 -22.41 -28.74
C VAL A 89 7.62 -23.68 -28.14
N ASN A 90 8.36 -24.25 -27.20
CA ASN A 90 7.90 -25.32 -26.33
C ASN A 90 8.04 -24.87 -24.88
N ILE A 91 6.95 -25.02 -24.13
CA ILE A 91 6.88 -24.71 -22.71
C ILE A 91 6.61 -26.01 -21.97
N SER A 92 7.54 -26.38 -21.09
CA SER A 92 7.46 -27.62 -20.32
C SER A 92 7.58 -27.33 -18.83
N ILE A 93 6.68 -27.91 -18.05
CA ILE A 93 6.69 -27.85 -16.59
C ILE A 93 7.12 -29.20 -16.06
N CYS A 94 8.12 -29.17 -15.18
CA CYS A 94 8.79 -30.33 -14.64
C CYS A 94 8.64 -30.38 -13.11
N ASP A 95 8.28 -31.56 -12.59
CA ASP A 95 8.35 -31.89 -11.16
C ASP A 95 9.44 -32.96 -10.98
N GLY A 96 10.62 -32.53 -10.51
CA GLY A 96 11.84 -33.33 -10.60
C GLY A 96 12.14 -33.73 -12.05
N ASP A 97 12.34 -35.03 -12.27
CA ASP A 97 12.66 -35.58 -13.60
C ASP A 97 11.40 -35.82 -14.47
N LYS A 98 10.18 -35.49 -13.98
CA LYS A 98 8.93 -35.79 -14.69
C LYS A 98 8.31 -34.55 -15.30
N SER A 99 7.95 -34.63 -16.58
CA SER A 99 7.10 -33.63 -17.22
C SER A 99 5.66 -33.76 -16.71
N VAL A 100 5.14 -32.68 -16.14
CA VAL A 100 3.76 -32.58 -15.62
C VAL A 100 2.83 -32.02 -16.69
N GLN A 101 3.32 -31.07 -17.48
CA GLN A 101 2.56 -30.44 -18.54
C GLN A 101 3.51 -29.89 -19.60
N SER A 102 3.33 -30.30 -20.85
CA SER A 102 4.00 -29.72 -22.01
C SER A 102 2.96 -29.16 -22.95
N ALA A 103 3.17 -27.92 -23.40
CA ALA A 103 2.42 -27.40 -24.53
C ALA A 103 3.23 -27.72 -25.79
N ASP A 104 2.62 -28.47 -26.72
CA ASP A 104 3.29 -28.96 -27.93
C ASP A 104 4.03 -27.84 -28.68
N LEU A 105 5.11 -28.25 -29.35
CA LEU A 105 5.94 -27.39 -30.20
C LEU A 105 5.05 -26.79 -31.30
N SER A 106 4.76 -25.51 -31.20
CA SER A 106 3.99 -24.77 -32.20
C SER A 106 4.89 -23.78 -32.91
N SER A 107 4.64 -23.60 -34.21
CA SER A 107 5.13 -22.42 -34.91
C SER A 107 4.39 -21.21 -34.36
N GLU A 108 5.14 -20.24 -33.86
CA GLU A 108 4.60 -19.04 -33.22
C GLU A 108 5.05 -17.79 -33.96
N GLU A 109 4.29 -16.72 -33.81
CA GLU A 109 4.72 -15.40 -34.23
C GLU A 109 5.93 -14.94 -33.41
N LYS A 110 6.76 -14.09 -34.01
CA LYS A 110 7.96 -13.54 -33.36
C LYS A 110 7.64 -12.73 -32.11
N VAL A 111 6.44 -12.17 -32.04
CA VAL A 111 5.87 -11.56 -30.84
C VAL A 111 4.64 -12.36 -30.48
N GLY A 112 4.60 -12.88 -29.26
CA GLY A 112 3.52 -13.75 -28.86
C GLY A 112 3.43 -13.91 -27.35
N SER A 113 2.36 -14.55 -26.93
CA SER A 113 2.16 -14.95 -25.54
C SER A 113 1.38 -16.25 -25.47
N ARG A 114 1.74 -17.09 -24.50
CA ARG A 114 1.02 -18.33 -24.19
C ARG A 114 0.73 -18.38 -22.70
N SER A 115 -0.51 -18.72 -22.37
CA SER A 115 -0.94 -18.92 -20.99
C SER A 115 -1.28 -20.37 -20.73
N LEU A 116 -0.94 -20.86 -19.54
CA LEU A 116 -1.14 -22.23 -19.12
C LEU A 116 -1.68 -22.26 -17.69
N ALA A 117 -2.76 -23.02 -17.46
CA ALA A 117 -3.31 -23.23 -16.13
C ALA A 117 -2.55 -24.37 -15.44
N LEU A 118 -2.03 -24.10 -14.25
CA LEU A 118 -1.26 -25.04 -13.44
C LEU A 118 -2.19 -25.83 -12.49
N PRO A 119 -2.07 -27.16 -12.42
CA PRO A 119 -2.96 -28.00 -11.62
C PRO A 119 -2.60 -28.12 -10.13
N ASP A 120 -1.39 -27.77 -9.69
CA ASP A 120 -0.91 -27.93 -8.31
C ASP A 120 0.07 -26.80 -7.90
N ASP A 121 0.19 -26.56 -6.59
CA ASP A 121 1.02 -25.52 -5.97
C ASP A 121 2.44 -26.01 -5.59
N LYS A 122 2.83 -27.21 -6.02
CA LYS A 122 4.16 -27.77 -5.72
C LYS A 122 5.26 -27.05 -6.48
N LEU A 123 6.43 -27.00 -5.83
CA LEU A 123 7.69 -26.54 -6.43
C LEU A 123 7.91 -27.28 -7.75
N SER A 124 7.74 -26.56 -8.86
CA SER A 124 7.97 -27.11 -10.19
C SER A 124 8.94 -26.20 -10.94
N LEU A 125 9.73 -26.80 -11.80
CA LEU A 125 10.67 -26.12 -12.67
C LEU A 125 9.98 -25.84 -14.01
N LEU A 126 10.07 -24.60 -14.47
CA LEU A 126 9.67 -24.22 -15.82
C LEU A 126 10.88 -24.29 -16.74
N ILE A 127 10.76 -25.08 -17.81
CA ILE A 127 11.75 -25.16 -18.88
C ILE A 127 11.11 -24.61 -20.15
N LEU A 128 11.73 -23.58 -20.70
CA LEU A 128 11.33 -22.91 -21.94
C LEU A 128 12.35 -23.22 -23.03
N HIS A 129 11.86 -23.67 -24.17
CA HIS A 129 12.65 -23.95 -25.35
C HIS A 129 12.18 -23.08 -26.51
N PHE A 130 13.09 -22.27 -27.05
CA PHE A 130 12.87 -21.52 -28.29
C PHE A 130 13.79 -22.08 -29.36
N ASN A 131 13.20 -22.62 -30.42
CA ASN A 131 13.93 -23.02 -31.62
C ASN A 131 13.71 -21.96 -32.70
N VAL A 132 14.79 -21.33 -33.12
CA VAL A 132 14.81 -20.30 -34.14
C VAL A 132 15.51 -20.85 -35.37
N THR A 133 14.78 -21.02 -36.46
CA THR A 133 15.32 -21.54 -37.73
C THR A 133 15.33 -20.45 -38.79
N LEU A 134 16.49 -20.23 -39.41
CA LEU A 134 16.68 -19.32 -40.54
C LEU A 134 17.45 -20.06 -41.63
N HIS A 135 16.76 -20.37 -42.72
CA HIS A 135 17.27 -21.25 -43.78
C HIS A 135 17.72 -22.61 -43.18
N ASP A 136 18.97 -23.02 -43.41
CA ASP A 136 19.52 -24.29 -42.90
C ASP A 136 20.22 -24.16 -41.54
N LYS A 137 20.10 -22.99 -40.88
CA LYS A 137 20.68 -22.74 -39.57
C LYS A 137 19.60 -22.72 -38.51
N TRP A 138 19.89 -23.36 -37.39
CA TRP A 138 19.03 -23.35 -36.21
C TRP A 138 19.82 -22.86 -34.99
N THR A 139 19.10 -22.13 -34.14
CA THR A 139 19.58 -21.71 -32.82
C THR A 139 18.53 -22.12 -31.80
N PHE A 140 18.96 -22.83 -30.77
CA PHE A 140 18.11 -23.29 -29.69
C PHE A 140 18.46 -22.51 -28.42
N TYR A 141 17.45 -21.91 -27.81
CA TYR A 141 17.54 -21.24 -26.53
C TYR A 141 16.78 -22.05 -25.50
N THR A 142 17.47 -22.44 -24.42
CA THR A 142 16.84 -23.07 -23.26
C THR A 142 16.90 -22.14 -22.08
N SER A 143 15.80 -21.94 -21.38
CA SER A 143 15.75 -21.15 -20.16
C SER A 143 15.03 -21.90 -19.06
N LYS A 144 15.58 -21.86 -17.85
CA LYS A 144 15.07 -22.61 -16.70
C LYS A 144 14.74 -21.66 -15.56
N TYR A 145 13.53 -21.79 -15.02
CA TYR A 145 13.06 -20.97 -13.91
C TYR A 145 12.42 -21.84 -12.83
N ASP A 146 12.77 -21.57 -11.59
CA ASP A 146 11.93 -21.95 -10.46
C ASP A 146 10.61 -21.16 -10.54
N LEU A 147 9.47 -21.87 -10.61
CA LEU A 147 8.16 -21.23 -10.72
C LEU A 147 7.86 -20.26 -9.55
N ASN A 148 8.44 -20.47 -8.37
CA ASN A 148 8.24 -19.58 -7.22
C ASN A 148 8.90 -18.22 -7.42
N MET A 149 9.95 -18.17 -8.22
CA MET A 149 10.63 -16.92 -8.58
C MET A 149 9.81 -16.10 -9.58
N LEU A 150 8.89 -16.75 -10.32
CA LEU A 150 8.02 -16.11 -11.31
C LEU A 150 6.67 -15.63 -10.72
N GLU A 151 6.42 -15.91 -9.45
CA GLU A 151 5.16 -15.58 -8.77
C GLU A 151 4.95 -14.06 -8.67
N VAL A 152 3.84 -13.60 -9.25
CA VAL A 152 3.30 -12.26 -9.03
C VAL A 152 2.44 -12.30 -7.77
N LEU A 153 2.81 -11.49 -6.78
CA LEU A 153 2.07 -11.41 -5.52
C LEU A 153 0.68 -10.81 -5.72
N SER A 154 -0.24 -11.16 -4.83
CA SER A 154 -1.49 -10.42 -4.65
C SER A 154 -1.23 -9.13 -3.85
N PRO A 155 -2.07 -8.09 -3.99
CA PRO A 155 -2.01 -6.92 -3.12
C PRO A 155 -2.05 -7.34 -1.63
N PRO A 156 -1.43 -6.56 -0.72
CA PRO A 156 -1.42 -6.90 0.70
C PRO A 156 -2.84 -7.09 1.28
N PRO A 157 -3.07 -8.11 2.12
CA PRO A 157 -4.35 -8.31 2.75
C PRO A 157 -4.60 -7.30 3.87
N ASN A 158 -5.87 -7.17 4.28
CA ASN A 158 -6.31 -6.41 5.46
C ASN A 158 -5.81 -4.95 5.49
N ILE A 159 -5.80 -4.30 4.33
CA ILE A 159 -5.49 -2.87 4.24
C ILE A 159 -6.59 -2.09 4.95
N SER A 160 -6.21 -1.35 5.98
CA SER A 160 -7.11 -0.48 6.74
C SER A 160 -6.55 0.94 6.78
N ALA A 161 -7.43 1.93 6.72
CA ALA A 161 -7.06 3.33 6.79
C ALA A 161 -8.05 4.08 7.70
N SER A 162 -7.53 4.88 8.61
CA SER A 162 -8.35 5.64 9.57
C SER A 162 -7.65 6.90 10.05
N ILE A 163 -8.42 7.93 10.38
CA ILE A 163 -7.91 9.13 11.03
C ILE A 163 -7.76 8.86 12.54
N LYS A 164 -6.53 8.94 13.05
CA LYS A 164 -6.21 8.83 14.49
C LYS A 164 -5.24 9.95 14.90
N ASP A 165 -5.54 10.60 16.02
CA ASP A 165 -4.73 11.70 16.61
C ASP A 165 -4.25 12.73 15.57
N GLY A 166 -5.17 13.19 14.70
CA GLY A 166 -4.89 14.19 13.68
C GLY A 166 -4.06 13.72 12.48
N GLY A 167 -3.78 12.42 12.35
CA GLY A 167 -3.07 11.83 11.21
C GLY A 167 -3.83 10.68 10.55
N LEU A 168 -3.52 10.39 9.29
CA LEU A 168 -4.05 9.24 8.56
C LEU A 168 -3.15 8.02 8.85
N LEU A 169 -3.67 7.07 9.60
CA LEU A 169 -3.03 5.79 9.88
C LEU A 169 -3.49 4.75 8.85
N VAL A 170 -2.54 4.19 8.12
CA VAL A 170 -2.73 3.06 7.20
C VAL A 170 -2.02 1.83 7.77
N THR A 171 -2.68 0.68 7.78
CA THR A 171 -2.10 -0.60 8.21
C THR A 171 -2.40 -1.68 7.19
N TRP A 172 -1.54 -2.69 7.09
CA TRP A 172 -1.70 -3.83 6.20
C TRP A 172 -1.02 -5.07 6.78
N ASP A 173 -1.47 -6.24 6.35
CA ASP A 173 -0.89 -7.51 6.75
C ASP A 173 0.15 -8.00 5.74
N LEU A 174 0.91 -9.02 6.16
CA LEU A 174 1.93 -9.63 5.32
C LEU A 174 1.27 -10.30 4.11
N PRO A 175 1.75 -10.07 2.87
CA PRO A 175 1.24 -10.75 1.69
C PRO A 175 1.46 -12.26 1.78
N GLN A 176 0.53 -13.02 1.20
CA GLN A 176 0.70 -14.45 1.03
C GLN A 176 1.57 -14.71 -0.20
N SER A 177 2.51 -15.64 -0.05
CA SER A 177 3.39 -16.17 -1.10
C SER A 177 3.21 -17.69 -1.12
N ARG A 178 3.41 -18.33 -2.28
CA ARG A 178 3.41 -19.81 -2.40
C ARG A 178 4.46 -20.48 -1.53
N VAL A 179 5.57 -19.79 -1.32
CA VAL A 179 6.67 -20.24 -0.46
C VAL A 179 6.75 -19.33 0.75
N ASP A 180 7.03 -19.93 1.90
CA ASP A 180 7.36 -19.20 3.12
C ASP A 180 8.68 -18.43 2.92
N ILE A 181 8.54 -17.12 2.67
CA ILE A 181 9.66 -16.19 2.50
C ILE A 181 9.69 -15.18 3.64
N HIS A 182 10.89 -14.72 3.96
CA HIS A 182 11.09 -13.77 5.06
C HIS A 182 10.36 -12.44 4.80
N SER A 183 9.88 -11.77 5.85
CA SER A 183 9.12 -10.52 5.70
C SER A 183 9.92 -9.38 5.04
N SER A 184 11.25 -9.46 5.08
CA SER A 184 12.17 -8.55 4.38
C SER A 184 12.11 -8.67 2.86
N CYS A 185 11.58 -9.77 2.34
CA CYS A 185 11.42 -10.00 0.92
C CYS A 185 10.24 -9.25 0.31
N PHE A 186 9.45 -8.52 1.10
CA PHE A 186 8.30 -7.78 0.60
C PHE A 186 8.57 -6.28 0.58
N GLU A 187 8.35 -5.70 -0.59
CA GLU A 187 8.29 -4.26 -0.81
C GLU A 187 6.85 -3.84 -1.04
N TYR A 188 6.50 -2.68 -0.52
CA TYR A 188 5.15 -2.13 -0.59
C TYR A 188 5.19 -0.76 -1.26
N GLN A 189 4.17 -0.47 -2.04
CA GLN A 189 3.94 0.86 -2.59
C GLN A 189 2.54 1.33 -2.20
N LEU A 190 2.50 2.42 -1.45
CA LEU A 190 1.30 3.08 -0.96
C LEU A 190 0.98 4.26 -1.86
N ASP A 191 -0.27 4.38 -2.29
CA ASP A 191 -0.79 5.55 -2.95
C ASP A 191 -1.91 6.17 -2.09
N ILE A 192 -1.68 7.41 -1.68
CA ILE A 192 -2.64 8.23 -0.97
C ILE A 192 -3.07 9.35 -1.92
N SER A 193 -4.36 9.39 -2.20
CA SER A 193 -4.97 10.41 -3.05
C SER A 193 -6.10 11.09 -2.30
N GLU A 194 -6.10 12.42 -2.31
CA GLU A 194 -7.19 13.21 -1.78
C GLU A 194 -8.34 13.21 -2.80
N GLN A 195 -9.54 12.79 -2.37
CA GLN A 195 -10.71 12.79 -3.26
C GLN A 195 -11.37 14.18 -3.24
N PRO A 196 -11.52 14.83 -4.40
CA PRO A 196 -12.27 16.08 -4.48
C PRO A 196 -13.72 15.83 -4.09
N CYS A 197 -14.25 16.70 -3.24
CA CYS A 197 -15.63 16.67 -2.76
C CYS A 197 -16.67 16.55 -3.91
N VAL A 198 -17.83 15.97 -3.64
CA VAL A 198 -19.05 16.13 -4.45
C VAL A 198 -20.11 16.63 -3.45
N TRP A 199 -20.80 17.77 -3.60
CA TRP A 199 -21.73 18.16 -4.67
C TRP A 199 -21.77 19.70 -4.88
N GLY A 200 -21.94 20.14 -6.14
CA GLY A 200 -22.63 21.39 -6.47
C GLY A 200 -21.79 22.54 -7.05
N TYR A 201 -20.54 22.73 -6.62
CA TYR A 201 -19.75 23.90 -7.03
C TYR A 201 -18.27 23.51 -7.16
N GLY A 202 -17.88 23.15 -8.39
CA GLY A 202 -16.52 22.91 -8.89
C GLY A 202 -15.44 22.53 -7.87
N CYS A 203 -15.12 21.23 -7.79
CA CYS A 203 -13.96 20.78 -7.04
C CYS A 203 -12.75 20.65 -7.98
N GLN A 204 -11.70 21.39 -7.66
CA GLN A 204 -10.43 21.37 -8.37
C GLN A 204 -9.66 20.14 -7.93
N LEU A 205 -9.31 19.25 -8.87
CA LEU A 205 -8.40 18.12 -8.65
C LEU A 205 -7.05 18.67 -8.20
N PHE A 206 -6.78 18.69 -6.91
CA PHE A 206 -5.41 18.78 -6.42
C PHE A 206 -4.80 17.40 -6.56
N ASN A 207 -4.09 17.17 -7.66
CA ASN A 207 -3.30 15.95 -7.86
C ASN A 207 -2.08 15.99 -6.94
N ASN A 208 -2.27 15.71 -5.65
CA ASN A 208 -1.20 15.42 -4.71
C ASN A 208 -1.05 13.90 -4.52
N GLU A 209 -1.06 13.13 -5.62
CA GLU A 209 -0.79 11.69 -5.57
C GLU A 209 0.56 11.47 -4.89
N THR A 210 0.51 10.98 -3.65
CA THR A 210 1.71 10.79 -2.85
C THR A 210 1.99 9.30 -2.80
N ARG A 211 2.95 8.89 -3.64
CA ARG A 211 3.43 7.52 -3.70
C ARG A 211 4.59 7.34 -2.72
N LYS A 212 4.48 6.35 -1.85
CA LYS A 212 5.51 6.01 -0.86
C LYS A 212 5.86 4.53 -0.94
N GLU A 213 7.13 4.23 -0.77
CA GLU A 213 7.64 2.87 -0.80
C GLU A 213 8.15 2.46 0.58
N PHE A 214 7.90 1.22 0.95
CA PHE A 214 8.23 0.68 2.27
C PHE A 214 8.77 -0.74 2.17
N THR A 215 9.62 -1.10 3.12
CA THR A 215 10.15 -2.45 3.31
C THR A 215 10.08 -2.75 4.80
N GLU A 216 9.77 -4.00 5.18
CA GLU A 216 9.67 -4.45 6.58
C GLU A 216 8.68 -3.67 7.48
N GLN A 217 7.81 -2.86 6.89
CA GLN A 217 6.83 -2.04 7.59
C GLN A 217 5.42 -2.55 7.32
N ARG A 218 4.55 -2.49 8.34
CA ARG A 218 3.13 -2.92 8.28
C ARG A 218 2.13 -1.82 8.62
N SER A 219 2.64 -0.62 8.90
CA SER A 219 1.80 0.53 9.23
C SER A 219 2.51 1.83 8.88
N TYR A 220 1.79 2.77 8.30
CA TYR A 220 2.30 4.09 7.97
C TYR A 220 1.35 5.16 8.51
N ARG A 221 1.90 6.25 9.06
CA ARG A 221 1.12 7.40 9.51
C ARG A 221 1.52 8.64 8.70
N GLU A 222 0.56 9.22 8.00
CA GLU A 222 0.67 10.55 7.41
C GLU A 222 0.22 11.60 8.42
N THR A 223 1.07 12.59 8.70
CA THR A 223 0.78 13.65 9.67
C THR A 223 0.24 14.92 9.02
N ASN A 224 0.55 15.14 7.73
CA ASN A 224 0.13 16.34 7.01
C ASN A 224 -1.14 16.08 6.20
N VAL A 225 -2.22 15.69 6.88
CA VAL A 225 -3.54 15.46 6.26
C VAL A 225 -4.53 16.57 6.60
N ASP A 226 -5.31 16.96 5.61
CA ASP A 226 -6.53 17.75 5.77
C ASP A 226 -7.66 16.85 6.31
N LEU A 227 -8.05 17.09 7.56
CA LEU A 227 -9.08 16.32 8.26
C LEU A 227 -10.51 16.55 7.72
N SER A 228 -10.67 17.53 6.83
CA SER A 228 -11.94 17.88 6.19
C SER A 228 -12.16 17.17 4.84
N SER A 229 -11.12 16.57 4.29
CA SER A 229 -11.13 15.87 3.00
C SER A 229 -11.38 14.37 3.13
N ASN A 230 -11.84 13.77 2.04
CA ASN A 230 -11.92 12.33 1.90
C ASN A 230 -10.62 11.81 1.30
N TYR A 231 -10.13 10.67 1.79
CA TYR A 231 -8.91 10.05 1.28
C TYR A 231 -9.21 8.73 0.60
N ARG A 232 -8.57 8.48 -0.53
CA ARG A 232 -8.54 7.19 -1.19
C ARG A 232 -7.14 6.60 -1.05
N VAL A 233 -7.08 5.46 -0.38
CA VAL A 233 -5.86 4.71 -0.11
C VAL A 233 -5.86 3.42 -0.92
N ARG A 234 -4.81 3.17 -1.69
CA ARG A 234 -4.58 1.87 -2.34
C ARG A 234 -3.13 1.45 -2.14
N MET A 235 -2.89 0.14 -2.17
CA MET A 235 -1.55 -0.41 -1.96
C MET A 235 -1.29 -1.57 -2.90
N ARG A 236 -0.03 -1.75 -3.29
CA ARG A 236 0.45 -2.92 -4.01
C ARG A 236 1.76 -3.40 -3.43
N THR A 237 2.17 -4.61 -3.77
CA THR A 237 3.39 -5.22 -3.24
C THR A 237 4.15 -5.95 -4.32
N ARG A 238 5.44 -6.15 -4.10
CA ARG A 238 6.30 -7.01 -4.93
C ARG A 238 7.30 -7.73 -4.05
N LYS A 239 7.95 -8.74 -4.63
CA LYS A 239 9.14 -9.34 -4.02
C LYS A 239 10.33 -8.39 -4.21
N SER A 240 11.15 -8.27 -3.18
CA SER A 240 12.36 -7.44 -3.18
C SER A 240 13.45 -8.07 -4.03
N ASN A 241 14.30 -7.23 -4.62
CA ASN A 241 15.47 -7.65 -5.40
C ASN A 241 16.53 -8.41 -4.59
N ILE A 242 16.43 -8.38 -3.26
CA ILE A 242 17.30 -9.15 -2.36
C ILE A 242 16.92 -10.63 -2.38
N CYS A 243 15.65 -10.96 -2.65
CA CYS A 243 15.14 -12.32 -2.56
C CYS A 243 14.89 -12.96 -3.93
N VAL A 244 14.53 -12.17 -4.93
CA VAL A 244 14.29 -12.65 -6.30
C VAL A 244 14.82 -11.65 -7.32
N ASN A 245 15.21 -12.13 -8.50
CA ASN A 245 15.68 -11.27 -9.58
C ASN A 245 14.52 -10.60 -10.35
N TYR A 246 13.30 -11.11 -10.21
CA TYR A 246 12.14 -10.66 -10.98
C TYR A 246 11.24 -9.72 -10.18
N LEU A 247 11.06 -8.47 -10.64
CA LEU A 247 10.56 -7.35 -9.83
C LEU A 247 9.18 -6.84 -10.23
N GLU A 248 8.26 -7.75 -10.52
CA GLU A 248 6.91 -7.38 -10.94
C GLU A 248 6.03 -6.94 -9.77
N TRP A 249 5.30 -5.85 -9.99
CA TRP A 249 4.35 -5.34 -9.00
C TRP A 249 3.03 -6.11 -9.07
N SER A 250 2.42 -6.34 -7.91
CA SER A 250 1.04 -6.74 -7.85
C SER A 250 0.14 -5.68 -8.48
N GLU A 251 -1.08 -6.10 -8.83
CA GLU A 251 -2.17 -5.17 -9.04
C GLU A 251 -2.37 -4.27 -7.82
N TRP A 252 -3.00 -3.13 -8.04
CA TRP A 252 -3.42 -2.27 -6.94
C TRP A 252 -4.54 -2.96 -6.15
N SER A 253 -4.50 -2.85 -4.83
CA SER A 253 -5.60 -3.24 -3.97
C SER A 253 -6.87 -2.48 -4.32
N HIS A 254 -8.00 -3.02 -3.88
CA HIS A 254 -9.21 -2.22 -3.77
C HIS A 254 -8.92 -0.96 -2.92
N ALA A 255 -9.52 0.15 -3.35
CA ALA A 255 -9.33 1.42 -2.70
C ALA A 255 -10.11 1.48 -1.38
N VAL A 256 -9.44 1.80 -0.30
CA VAL A 256 -10.05 2.10 1.00
C VAL A 256 -10.34 3.60 1.04
N THR A 257 -11.61 3.96 1.13
CA THR A 257 -12.03 5.35 1.29
C THR A 257 -12.17 5.70 2.76
N VAL A 258 -11.40 6.68 3.20
CA VAL A 258 -11.53 7.27 4.53
C VAL A 258 -12.37 8.52 4.39
N GLU A 259 -13.55 8.49 5.01
CA GLU A 259 -14.43 9.64 5.04
C GLU A 259 -13.88 10.70 5.99
N LYS A 260 -14.17 11.97 5.65
CA LYS A 260 -13.83 13.12 6.47
C LYS A 260 -14.23 12.90 7.93
N SER A 261 -13.34 13.32 8.82
CA SER A 261 -13.70 13.37 10.23
C SER A 261 -14.72 14.50 10.41
N THR A 262 -15.96 14.16 10.75
CA THR A 262 -16.88 15.20 11.24
C THR A 262 -16.31 15.65 12.57
N TYR A 263 -15.56 16.75 12.58
CA TYR A 263 -15.30 17.49 13.81
C TYR A 263 -16.66 17.86 14.39
N LYS A 264 -17.12 17.06 15.34
CA LYS A 264 -18.26 17.41 16.18
C LYS A 264 -17.73 18.51 17.07
N PHE A 265 -17.94 19.75 16.64
CA PHE A 265 -17.70 20.89 17.52
C PHE A 265 -18.38 20.56 18.85
N ASN A 266 -17.61 20.62 19.94
CA ASN A 266 -18.18 20.33 21.23
C ASN A 266 -19.21 21.42 21.51
N ASN A 267 -20.50 21.06 21.44
CA ASN A 267 -21.60 22.01 21.62
C ASN A 267 -21.45 22.77 22.95
N LEU A 268 -20.89 22.15 23.98
CA LEU A 268 -20.57 22.78 25.26
C LEU A 268 -19.56 23.94 25.10
N VAL A 269 -18.55 23.76 24.25
CA VAL A 269 -17.52 24.78 23.97
C VAL A 269 -18.11 25.93 23.13
N ILE A 270 -18.96 25.63 22.15
CA ILE A 270 -19.66 26.67 21.39
C ILE A 270 -20.58 27.48 22.32
N VAL A 271 -21.36 26.80 23.16
CA VAL A 271 -22.24 27.46 24.13
C VAL A 271 -21.44 28.27 25.16
N SER A 272 -20.32 27.75 25.65
CA SER A 272 -19.48 28.48 26.62
C SER A 272 -18.83 29.73 26.01
N ILE A 273 -18.38 29.66 24.75
CA ILE A 273 -17.82 30.81 24.04
C ILE A 273 -18.91 31.84 23.75
N SER A 274 -20.05 31.39 23.21
CA SER A 274 -21.17 32.28 22.82
C SER A 274 -21.85 32.96 24.00
N LEU A 275 -21.90 32.34 25.17
CA LEU A 275 -22.50 32.92 26.38
C LEU A 275 -21.45 33.59 27.27
N GLY A 276 -20.24 33.03 27.37
CA GLY A 276 -19.17 33.53 28.22
C GLY A 276 -18.59 34.85 27.74
N ILE A 277 -18.31 35.00 26.45
CA ILE A 277 -17.72 36.25 25.91
C ILE A 277 -18.65 37.45 26.13
N PRO A 278 -19.95 37.40 25.80
CA PRO A 278 -20.86 38.53 26.06
C PRO A 278 -21.04 38.83 27.55
N MET A 279 -21.08 37.80 28.39
CA MET A 279 -21.23 37.98 29.85
C MET A 279 -20.03 38.68 30.47
N ILE A 280 -18.80 38.29 30.07
CA ILE A 280 -17.57 38.94 30.53
C ILE A 280 -17.53 40.39 30.03
N LEU A 281 -17.87 40.63 28.77
CA LEU A 281 -17.91 41.98 28.20
C LEU A 281 -18.92 42.87 28.95
N LEU A 282 -20.10 42.34 29.24
CA LEU A 282 -21.14 43.03 29.99
C LEU A 282 -20.69 43.36 31.42
N ALA A 283 -20.04 42.41 32.12
CA ALA A 283 -19.51 42.62 33.46
C ALA A 283 -18.45 43.74 33.48
N VAL A 284 -17.54 43.77 32.51
CA VAL A 284 -16.52 44.83 32.38
C VAL A 284 -17.19 46.20 32.13
N LEU A 285 -18.18 46.27 31.25
CA LEU A 285 -18.93 47.51 30.99
C LEU A 285 -19.67 48.02 32.23
N LEU A 286 -20.29 47.12 33.01
CA LEU A 286 -20.96 47.46 34.26
C LEU A 286 -19.97 47.95 35.33
N LEU A 287 -18.80 47.32 35.47
CA LEU A 287 -17.75 47.75 36.39
C LEU A 287 -17.22 49.14 36.03
N LEU A 288 -16.95 49.40 34.75
CA LEU A 288 -16.52 50.72 34.28
C LEU A 288 -17.60 51.79 34.54
N ARG A 289 -18.87 51.45 34.31
CA ARG A 289 -20.01 52.35 34.61
C ARG A 289 -20.11 52.63 36.10
N HIS A 290 -20.00 51.61 36.95
CA HIS A 290 -20.02 51.76 38.41
C HIS A 290 -18.88 52.67 38.87
N GLN A 291 -17.64 52.44 38.42
CA GLN A 291 -16.51 53.30 38.78
C GLN A 291 -16.71 54.76 38.36
N ARG A 292 -17.32 55.02 37.19
CA ARG A 292 -17.66 56.38 36.75
C ARG A 292 -18.76 56.99 37.63
N LEU A 293 -19.82 56.25 37.93
CA LEU A 293 -20.92 56.71 38.78
C LEU A 293 -20.45 57.01 40.21
N SER A 294 -19.62 56.15 40.80
CA SER A 294 -19.06 56.38 42.14
C SER A 294 -18.23 57.67 42.19
N LYS A 295 -17.46 57.99 41.15
CA LYS A 295 -16.71 59.26 41.07
C LYS A 295 -17.60 60.51 40.95
N VAL A 296 -18.81 60.36 40.39
CA VAL A 296 -19.77 61.46 40.22
C VAL A 296 -20.62 61.66 41.49
N LEU A 297 -21.09 60.56 42.09
CA LEU A 297 -21.93 60.60 43.30
C LEU A 297 -21.12 60.89 44.58
N PHE A 298 -19.86 60.46 44.61
CA PHE A 298 -18.93 60.72 45.70
C PHE A 298 -17.69 61.44 45.14
N PRO A 299 -17.81 62.73 44.78
CA PRO A 299 -16.63 63.51 44.43
C PRO A 299 -15.66 63.49 45.63
N PRO A 300 -14.35 63.43 45.38
CA PRO A 300 -13.37 63.44 46.47
C PRO A 300 -13.61 64.67 47.34
N ILE A 301 -13.79 64.43 48.65
CA ILE A 301 -14.06 65.50 49.62
C ILE A 301 -12.93 66.54 49.47
N PRO A 302 -13.26 67.81 49.16
CA PRO A 302 -12.25 68.83 48.97
C PRO A 302 -11.41 68.95 50.24
N ARG A 303 -10.11 68.70 50.12
CA ARG A 303 -9.20 68.81 51.26
C ARG A 303 -9.18 70.27 51.73
N PRO A 304 -9.29 70.53 53.05
CA PRO A 304 -9.21 71.89 53.54
C PRO A 304 -7.85 72.50 53.19
N PRO A 305 -7.80 73.81 52.89
CA PRO A 305 -6.54 74.52 52.68
C PRO A 305 -5.58 74.30 53.86
N GLN A 306 -4.27 74.15 53.61
CA GLN A 306 -3.26 73.84 54.64
C GLN A 306 -3.35 74.75 55.88
N LYS A 307 -3.74 76.02 55.70
CA LYS A 307 -3.96 77.00 56.79
C LYS A 307 -4.99 76.57 57.85
N TYR A 308 -5.89 75.64 57.56
CA TYR A 308 -6.90 75.15 58.50
C TYR A 308 -6.59 73.75 59.08
N GLN A 309 -5.59 73.04 58.55
CA GLN A 309 -5.22 71.71 59.06
C GLN A 309 -4.70 71.79 60.51
N HIS A 310 -3.89 72.80 60.81
CA HIS A 310 -3.34 73.01 62.16
C HIS A 310 -4.41 73.31 63.22
N PHE A 311 -5.60 73.81 62.84
CA PHE A 311 -6.69 74.06 63.78
C PHE A 311 -7.49 72.80 64.09
N LEU A 312 -7.56 71.84 63.17
CA LEU A 312 -8.31 70.59 63.33
C LEU A 312 -7.50 69.50 64.03
N GLU A 313 -6.17 69.60 64.02
CA GLU A 313 -5.27 68.64 64.66
C GLU A 313 -5.04 68.92 66.16
N LYS A 314 -5.50 70.08 66.67
CA LYS A 314 -5.43 70.43 68.08
C LYS A 314 -6.55 69.74 68.87
N ASN A 315 -6.26 68.54 69.37
CA ASN A 315 -7.12 67.76 70.26
C ASN A 315 -7.24 68.42 71.64
N ASP A 316 -8.31 69.19 71.89
CA ASP A 316 -8.83 69.36 73.26
C ASP A 316 -9.72 68.15 73.56
N THR A 317 -9.19 67.25 74.39
CA THR A 317 -9.78 66.00 74.84
C THR A 317 -11.17 66.22 75.46
N PHE A 318 -12.24 66.00 74.70
CA PHE A 318 -13.58 65.85 75.27
C PHE A 318 -13.69 64.48 75.96
N ASN A 319 -13.45 64.46 77.26
CA ASN A 319 -13.72 63.31 78.13
C ASN A 319 -15.24 63.07 78.21
N PHE A 320 -15.76 62.13 77.42
CA PHE A 320 -17.05 61.50 77.71
C PHE A 320 -16.80 60.33 78.68
N VAL A 321 -17.19 60.54 79.93
CA VAL A 321 -17.23 59.49 80.96
C VAL A 321 -18.45 58.60 80.69
N HIS A 322 -18.22 57.33 80.35
CA HIS A 322 -19.25 56.28 80.41
C HIS A 322 -19.06 55.47 81.70
N PRO A 323 -20.10 55.31 82.55
CA PRO A 323 -20.07 54.32 83.62
C PRO A 323 -20.47 52.94 83.09
N ASN A 324 -19.63 51.94 83.35
CA ASN A 324 -19.92 50.52 83.23
C ASN A 324 -20.97 50.07 84.26
N GLN A 325 -21.92 49.22 83.87
CA GLN A 325 -22.41 48.11 84.71
C GLN A 325 -23.17 47.04 83.90
N SER A 326 -22.53 45.86 83.82
CA SER A 326 -23.03 44.47 83.95
C SER A 326 -24.53 44.17 83.84
N ALA A 327 -24.92 43.28 82.91
CA ALA A 327 -25.41 41.92 83.19
C ALA A 327 -26.08 41.29 81.96
N GLU A 328 -25.64 40.08 81.63
CA GLU A 328 -26.15 39.13 80.64
C GLU A 328 -27.56 38.61 81.01
N PRO A 329 -28.46 38.41 80.04
CA PRO A 329 -29.52 37.41 80.18
C PRO A 329 -29.39 36.34 79.10
N ALA A 330 -29.24 35.09 79.55
CA ALA A 330 -29.35 33.89 78.73
C ALA A 330 -30.82 33.71 78.27
N GLU A 331 -31.02 33.50 76.97
CA GLU A 331 -32.31 33.08 76.41
C GLU A 331 -32.44 31.55 76.51
N GLU A 332 -33.46 31.11 77.23
CA GLU A 332 -33.87 29.73 77.45
C GLU A 332 -34.73 29.24 76.27
N ILE A 333 -34.27 28.19 75.59
CA ILE A 333 -34.96 27.56 74.45
C ILE A 333 -36.03 26.60 74.99
N THR A 334 -37.29 26.86 74.67
CA THR A 334 -38.41 25.97 75.00
C THR A 334 -38.58 24.91 73.89
N GLU A 335 -38.31 23.65 74.23
CA GLU A 335 -38.59 22.47 73.40
C GLU A 335 -40.08 22.15 73.47
N VAL A 336 -40.74 22.01 72.31
CA VAL A 336 -42.16 21.65 72.20
C VAL A 336 -42.24 20.15 71.90
N GLU A 337 -42.83 19.40 72.84
CA GLU A 337 -43.08 17.96 72.75
C GLU A 337 -44.35 17.70 71.91
N ASP A 338 -44.20 17.06 70.75
CA ASP A 338 -45.32 16.62 69.92
C ASP A 338 -45.96 15.36 70.51
N MET A 339 -47.26 15.45 70.85
CA MET A 339 -48.05 14.31 71.29
C MET A 339 -48.44 13.40 70.11
N GLU A 340 -48.03 12.14 70.22
CA GLU A 340 -48.50 11.01 69.44
C GLU A 340 -49.97 10.70 69.78
N GLN A 341 -50.85 10.67 68.76
CA GLN A 341 -52.23 10.21 68.91
C GLN A 341 -52.47 8.96 68.06
N LYS A 342 -52.70 7.83 68.74
CA LYS A 342 -53.29 6.58 68.21
C LYS A 342 -54.79 6.52 68.57
N PRO A 343 -55.51 5.44 68.22
CA PRO A 343 -56.11 5.14 66.93
C PRO A 343 -57.65 5.12 67.04
N GLY A 344 -58.36 5.20 65.91
CA GLY A 344 -59.81 5.01 65.82
C GLY A 344 -60.16 4.31 64.53
#